data_AF-A0A7D5P730-F1
#
_entry.id   AF-A0A7D5P730-F1
#
_cell.length_a   1.000
_cell.length_b   1.000
_cell.length_c   1.000
_cell.angle_alpha   90.00
_cell.angle_beta   90.00
_cell.angle_gamma   90.00
#
_symmetry.space_group_name_H-M   'P 1'
#
loop_
_entity.id
_entity.type
_entity.pdbx_description
1 polymer ?
#
loop_
_entity_poly.entity_id
_entity_poly.type
_entity_poly.pdbx_seq_one_letter_code
_entity_poly.pdbx_strand_id
1 'polypeptide(L)'
;MSKGVEPTITLTDEGDWWVARDTESGVTSQGRTKEAALENLDEALAGYRGAGSEPTDEELREAGIDPENNESGSLEDSDIFE
;
A
#
# COMPACT_ATOMS: atom_id res chain seq x y z
N MET A 1 6.31 9.41 -33.74
CA MET A 1 6.48 8.57 -32.54
C MET A 1 6.67 9.52 -31.36
N SER A 2 5.59 9.81 -30.63
CA SER A 2 5.71 10.49 -29.32
C SER A 2 6.55 9.58 -28.43
N LYS A 3 7.65 10.10 -27.86
CA LYS A 3 8.37 9.40 -26.80
C LYS A 3 7.34 9.15 -25.70
N GLY A 4 6.97 7.89 -25.46
CA GLY A 4 6.15 7.53 -24.31
C GLY A 4 6.85 8.09 -23.08
N VAL A 5 6.14 8.84 -22.25
CA VAL A 5 6.71 9.34 -21.00
C VAL A 5 7.07 8.10 -20.18
N GLU A 6 8.34 7.97 -19.84
CA GLU A 6 8.83 6.91 -18.94
C GLU A 6 8.10 7.00 -17.58
N PRO A 7 8.03 5.89 -16.81
CA PRO A 7 7.39 5.88 -15.50
C PRO A 7 7.81 7.11 -14.67
N THR A 8 6.83 7.85 -14.20
CA THR A 8 7.00 9.14 -13.54
C THR A 8 6.43 9.06 -12.13
N ILE A 9 7.08 9.78 -11.20
CA ILE A 9 6.51 10.04 -9.88
C ILE A 9 5.91 11.44 -9.89
N THR A 10 4.63 11.55 -9.53
CA THR A 10 4.02 12.84 -9.21
C THR A 10 4.19 13.13 -7.74
N LEU A 11 4.66 14.33 -7.41
CA LEU A 11 4.81 14.81 -6.05
C LEU A 11 3.94 16.06 -5.85
N THR A 12 2.98 15.98 -4.95
CA THR A 12 1.99 17.03 -4.71
C THR A 12 2.10 17.56 -3.27
N ASP A 13 2.10 18.88 -3.13
CA ASP A 13 2.03 19.58 -1.85
C ASP A 13 0.57 19.79 -1.48
N GLU A 14 0.12 19.20 -0.37
CA GLU A 14 -1.22 19.37 0.20
C GLU A 14 -1.19 20.19 1.50
N GLY A 15 -0.18 21.04 1.66
CA GLY A 15 0.00 21.91 2.82
C GLY A 15 0.82 21.23 3.90
N ASP A 16 0.15 20.47 4.78
CA ASP A 16 0.81 19.80 5.90
C ASP A 16 1.41 18.43 5.52
N TRP A 17 1.19 18.00 4.28
CA TRP A 17 1.58 16.69 3.75
C TRP A 17 2.05 16.81 2.30
N TRP A 18 2.99 15.93 1.96
CA TRP A 18 3.41 15.64 0.60
C TRP A 18 2.86 14.28 0.20
N VAL A 19 2.28 14.21 -1.00
CA VAL A 19 1.76 12.98 -1.61
C VAL A 19 2.66 12.62 -2.79
N ALA A 20 3.29 11.45 -2.72
CA ALA A 20 4.09 10.89 -3.79
C ALA A 20 3.34 9.72 -4.43
N ARG A 21 3.21 9.73 -5.76
CA ARG A 21 2.49 8.69 -6.51
C ARG A 21 3.29 8.25 -7.72
N ASP A 22 3.51 6.95 -7.82
CA ASP A 22 4.03 6.33 -9.03
C ASP A 22 2.90 6.20 -10.07
N THR A 23 3.07 6.79 -11.25
CA THR A 23 1.99 6.84 -12.26
C THR A 23 1.74 5.51 -12.95
N GLU A 24 2.71 4.60 -12.94
CA GLU A 24 2.61 3.30 -13.62
C GLU A 24 1.83 2.28 -12.77
N SER A 25 2.23 2.08 -11.52
CA SER A 25 1.56 1.17 -10.58
C SER A 25 0.33 1.78 -9.91
N GLY A 26 0.26 3.12 -9.85
CA GLY A 26 -0.75 3.83 -9.07
C GLY A 26 -0.48 3.85 -7.57
N VAL A 27 0.59 3.18 -7.10
CA VAL A 27 1.00 3.17 -5.69
C VAL A 27 1.26 4.60 -5.24
N THR A 28 0.69 4.94 -4.09
CA THR A 28 0.72 6.27 -3.52
C THR A 28 1.13 6.17 -2.06
N SER A 29 2.02 7.06 -1.65
CA SER A 29 2.44 7.21 -0.27
C SER A 29 2.53 8.69 0.11
N GLN A 30 2.63 8.97 1.40
CA GLN A 30 2.61 10.34 1.92
C GLN A 30 3.62 10.55 3.03
N GLY A 31 4.09 11.79 3.19
CA GLY A 31 5.05 12.18 4.22
C GLY A 31 4.92 13.65 4.58
N ARG A 32 5.39 14.04 5.78
CA ARG A 32 5.38 15.44 6.22
C ARG A 32 6.39 16.31 5.47
N THR A 33 7.34 15.67 4.79
CA THR A 33 8.31 16.31 3.91
C THR A 33 8.29 15.60 2.56
N LYS A 34 8.87 16.26 1.55
CA LYS A 34 9.06 15.67 0.22
C LYS A 34 9.81 14.36 0.29
N GLU A 35 10.89 14.36 1.05
CA GLU A 35 11.79 13.22 1.22
C GLU A 35 11.05 12.06 1.89
N ALA A 36 10.31 12.33 2.98
CA ALA A 36 9.53 11.29 3.66
C ALA A 36 8.44 10.69 2.75
N ALA A 37 7.81 11.50 1.90
CA ALA A 37 6.80 10.99 0.97
C ALA A 37 7.42 10.06 -0.09
N LEU A 38 8.62 10.39 -0.58
CA LEU A 38 9.36 9.57 -1.54
C LEU A 38 9.93 8.30 -0.91
N GLU A 39 10.50 8.38 0.29
CA GLU A 39 10.99 7.21 1.04
C GLU A 39 9.85 6.23 1.33
N ASN A 40 8.70 6.73 1.79
CA ASN A 40 7.53 5.88 2.01
C ASN A 40 6.96 5.33 0.70
N LEU A 41 7.13 6.01 -0.43
CA LEU A 41 6.73 5.50 -1.74
C LEU A 41 7.64 4.35 -2.19
N ASP A 42 8.96 4.46 -1.97
CA ASP A 42 9.89 3.37 -2.28
C ASP A 42 9.57 2.11 -1.48
N GLU A 43 9.27 2.24 -0.18
CA GLU A 43 8.84 1.12 0.66
C GLU A 43 7.52 0.51 0.15
N ALA A 44 6.53 1.35 -0.15
CA ALA A 44 5.25 0.89 -0.69
C ALA A 44 5.40 0.17 -2.03
N LEU A 45 6.28 0.64 -2.92
CA LEU A 45 6.60 0.00 -4.19
C LEU A 45 7.33 -1.33 -3.99
N ALA A 46 8.22 -1.43 -3.01
CA ALA A 46 8.85 -2.69 -2.65
C ALA A 46 7.80 -3.71 -2.19
N GLY A 47 6.90 -3.32 -1.28
CA GLY A 47 5.78 -4.15 -0.83
C GLY A 47 4.85 -4.56 -1.98
N TYR A 48 4.49 -3.63 -2.86
CA TYR A 48 3.69 -3.90 -4.07
C TYR A 48 4.35 -4.94 -4.98
N ARG A 49 5.67 -4.98 -5.03
CA ARG A 49 6.46 -5.97 -5.80
C ARG A 49 6.69 -7.29 -5.04
N GLY A 50 6.07 -7.47 -3.88
CA GLY A 50 6.15 -8.68 -3.08
C GLY A 50 7.32 -8.72 -2.09
N ALA A 51 7.95 -7.58 -1.78
CA ALA A 51 8.87 -7.53 -0.64
C ALA A 51 8.11 -7.71 0.68
N GLY A 52 8.82 -8.18 1.71
CA GLY A 52 8.25 -8.50 3.02
C GLY A 52 8.30 -9.99 3.31
N SER A 53 7.57 -10.41 4.34
CA SER A 53 7.44 -11.82 4.71
C SER A 53 6.04 -12.05 5.24
N GLU A 54 5.50 -13.23 4.96
CA GLU A 54 4.23 -13.65 5.53
C GLU A 54 4.36 -13.74 7.05
N PRO A 55 3.40 -13.19 7.83
CA PRO A 55 3.38 -13.36 9.27
C PRO A 55 3.30 -14.83 9.64
N THR A 56 3.98 -15.22 10.71
CA THR A 56 3.80 -16.55 11.30
C THR A 56 2.49 -16.62 12.09
N ASP A 57 1.92 -17.82 12.22
CA ASP A 57 0.76 -18.06 13.07
C ASP A 57 0.93 -17.54 14.51
N GLU A 58 2.15 -17.57 15.05
CA GLU A 58 2.44 -17.09 16.40
C GLU A 58 2.35 -15.57 16.49
N GLU A 59 2.91 -14.85 15.52
CA GLU A 59 2.82 -13.39 15.43
C GLU A 59 1.36 -12.92 15.25
N LEU A 60 0.57 -13.68 14.47
CA LEU A 60 -0.88 -13.43 14.34
C LEU A 60 -1.59 -13.59 15.69
N ARG A 61 -1.33 -14.69 16.41
CA ARG A 61 -1.93 -14.92 17.73
C ARG A 61 -1.51 -13.87 18.76
N GLU A 62 -0.26 -13.42 18.73
CA GLU A 62 0.22 -12.31 19.58
C GLU A 62 -0.52 -10.99 19.28
N ALA A 63 -0.82 -10.73 18.01
CA ALA A 63 -1.64 -9.59 17.58
C ALA A 63 -3.15 -9.75 17.88
N GLY A 64 -3.56 -10.88 18.48
CA GLY A 64 -4.97 -11.18 18.77
C GLY A 64 -5.77 -11.67 17.57
N ILE A 65 -5.10 -12.12 16.52
CA ILE A 65 -5.70 -12.66 15.28
C ILE A 65 -5.60 -14.18 15.33
N ASP A 66 -6.73 -14.87 15.20
CA ASP A 66 -6.77 -16.32 15.08
C ASP A 66 -6.55 -16.72 13.61
N PRO A 67 -5.42 -17.34 13.23
CA PRO A 67 -5.14 -17.70 11.85
C PRO A 67 -6.18 -18.65 11.23
N GLU A 68 -6.84 -19.50 12.04
CA GLU A 68 -7.87 -20.42 11.52
C GLU A 68 -9.19 -19.71 11.17
N ASN A 69 -9.40 -18.49 11.68
CA ASN A 69 -10.61 -17.70 11.50
C ASN A 69 -10.34 -16.33 10.84
N ASN A 70 -9.15 -16.15 10.25
CA ASN A 70 -8.74 -14.90 9.58
C ASN A 70 -8.78 -15.02 8.05
N GLU A 71 -9.77 -15.74 7.53
CA GLU A 71 -10.06 -15.81 6.10
C GLU A 71 -11.22 -14.89 5.73
N SER A 72 -11.14 -14.27 4.55
CA SER A 72 -12.25 -13.50 4.01
C SER A 72 -13.44 -14.42 3.72
N GLY A 73 -14.59 -14.15 4.32
CA GLY A 73 -15.85 -14.82 4.00
C GLY A 73 -16.34 -14.49 2.58
N SER A 74 -17.36 -15.22 2.11
CA SER A 74 -17.99 -14.91 0.82
C SER A 74 -18.79 -13.61 0.90
N LEU A 75 -18.93 -12.91 -0.23
CA LEU A 75 -19.80 -11.73 -0.32
C LEU A 75 -21.27 -12.08 -0.14
N GLU A 76 -21.67 -13.31 -0.48
CA GLU A 76 -23.05 -13.80 -0.40
C GLU A 76 -23.47 -14.04 1.06
N ASP A 77 -22.52 -14.32 1.94
CA ASP A 77 -22.74 -14.52 3.37
C ASP A 77 -22.60 -13.21 4.19
N SER A 78 -22.49 -12.05 3.53
CA SER A 78 -22.27 -10.77 4.19
C SER A 78 -23.58 -10.06 4.54
N ASP A 79 -23.87 -9.93 5.83
CA ASP A 79 -25.00 -9.16 6.37
C ASP A 79 -24.95 -7.66 6.02
N ILE A 80 -23.81 -7.15 5.51
CA ILE A 80 -23.60 -5.73 5.19
C ILE A 80 -24.14 -5.37 3.80
N PHE A 81 -24.16 -6.32 2.86
CA PHE A 81 -24.44 -6.07 1.44
C PHE A 81 -25.75 -6.70 0.93
N GLU A 82 -26.71 -6.95 1.82
CA GLU A 82 -28.09 -7.36 1.47
C GLU A 82 -28.90 -6.29 0.71
#